data_AF-A0A4P6AVH1-F1
#
_entry.id   AF-A0A4P6AVH1-F1
#
_cell.length_a   1.000
_cell.length_b   1.000
_cell.length_c   1.000
_cell.angle_alpha   90.00
_cell.angle_beta   90.00
_cell.angle_gamma   90.00
#
_symmetry.space_group_name_H-M   'P 1'
#
loop_
_entity.id
_entity.type
_entity.pdbx_description
1 polymer ?
#
loop_
_entity_poly.entity_id
_entity_poly.type
_entity_poly.pdbx_seq_one_letter_code
_entity_poly.pdbx_strand_id
1 'polypeptide(L)'
;MLKIKELWSLRIKPSDLYNIERIPADKPENGGGHTYIQIPKRRVEDTLEFLRSSYPPNGKPIKVQVLDLKKAIDKQDAFELEFSSKSSGRMRINRQNRNSQSRLPAWDASRGFPKLEPYEGSDVADELLKSIGHAHVFLVRDDQENLWAGFTKGTPSSADSKQPFSDILWGENDGGLWKS
;
A
#
# COMPACT_ATOMS: atom_id res chain seq x y z
N MET A 1 11.72 -12.43 16.73
CA MET A 1 11.30 -11.02 16.59
C MET A 1 11.86 -10.51 15.28
N LEU A 2 11.02 -9.97 14.39
CA LEU A 2 11.48 -9.45 13.08
C LEU A 2 12.38 -8.24 13.31
N LYS A 3 13.63 -8.28 12.83
CA LYS A 3 14.53 -7.14 12.91
C LYS A 3 14.38 -6.28 11.66
N ILE A 4 13.75 -5.13 11.82
CA ILE A 4 13.44 -4.21 10.71
C ILE A 4 14.69 -3.40 10.36
N LYS A 5 15.09 -3.46 9.08
CA LYS A 5 16.19 -2.67 8.51
C LYS A 5 15.71 -1.43 7.80
N GLU A 6 14.65 -1.58 7.02
CA GLU A 6 14.01 -0.47 6.32
C GLU A 6 12.50 -0.64 6.41
N LEU A 7 11.78 0.48 6.45
CA LEU A 7 10.33 0.52 6.37
C LEU A 7 9.93 1.58 5.36
N TRP A 8 9.13 1.17 4.38
CA TRP A 8 8.47 2.08 3.46
C TRP A 8 6.96 2.08 3.74
N SER A 9 6.34 3.25 3.76
CA SER A 9 4.91 3.39 3.97
C SER A 9 4.28 4.41 3.04
N LEU A 10 2.97 4.26 2.85
CA LEU A 10 2.16 5.18 2.08
C LEU A 10 0.76 5.27 2.67
N ARG A 11 0.32 6.49 2.97
CA ARG A 11 -1.06 6.74 3.37
C ARG A 11 -2.00 6.54 2.20
N ILE A 12 -3.06 5.77 2.43
CA ILE A 12 -4.14 5.57 1.47
C ILE A 12 -4.97 6.86 1.38
N LYS A 13 -5.11 7.39 0.17
CA LYS A 13 -6.01 8.52 -0.09
C LYS A 13 -7.43 8.04 -0.38
N PRO A 14 -8.45 8.90 -0.21
CA PRO A 14 -9.82 8.56 -0.57
C PRO A 14 -9.96 8.06 -2.01
N SER A 15 -9.27 8.73 -2.95
CA SER A 15 -9.24 8.31 -4.35
C SER A 15 -8.56 6.95 -4.55
N ASP A 16 -7.56 6.61 -3.74
CA ASP A 16 -6.88 5.31 -3.84
C ASP A 16 -7.82 4.21 -3.34
N LEU A 17 -8.46 4.41 -2.17
CA LEU A 17 -9.42 3.47 -1.60
C LEU A 17 -10.61 3.24 -2.55
N TYR A 18 -11.23 4.31 -3.04
CA TYR A 18 -12.29 4.23 -4.04
C TYR A 18 -11.83 3.44 -5.27
N ASN A 19 -10.66 3.77 -5.84
CA ASN A 19 -10.16 3.08 -7.02
C ASN A 19 -10.01 1.58 -6.79
N ILE A 20 -9.45 1.15 -5.66
CA ILE A 20 -9.20 -0.28 -5.40
C ILE A 20 -10.45 -1.05 -4.98
N GLU A 21 -11.45 -0.39 -4.39
CA GLU A 21 -12.71 -0.97 -3.93
C GLU A 21 -13.85 -0.91 -4.95
N ARG A 22 -13.71 -0.17 -6.05
CA ARG A 22 -14.73 -0.05 -7.09
C ARG A 22 -15.07 -1.38 -7.75
N ILE A 23 -16.36 -1.67 -7.93
CA ILE A 23 -16.83 -2.86 -8.64
C ILE A 23 -16.95 -2.63 -10.16
N PRO A 24 -17.01 -3.69 -11.00
CA PRO A 24 -17.15 -3.53 -12.45
C PRO A 24 -18.36 -2.71 -12.88
N ALA A 25 -19.48 -2.78 -12.15
CA ALA A 25 -20.70 -2.01 -12.44
C ALA A 25 -20.52 -0.50 -12.21
N ASP A 26 -19.52 -0.10 -11.41
CA ASP A 26 -19.22 1.29 -11.07
C ASP A 26 -18.16 1.88 -12.01
N LYS A 27 -17.72 1.12 -13.02
CA LYS A 27 -16.73 1.60 -13.99
C LYS A 27 -17.34 2.73 -14.83
N PRO A 28 -16.69 3.90 -14.92
CA PRO A 28 -17.11 4.92 -15.87
C PRO A 28 -16.94 4.41 -17.30
N GLU A 29 -17.84 4.84 -18.20
CA GLU A 29 -17.92 4.37 -19.58
C GLU A 29 -16.59 4.53 -20.36
N ASN A 30 -15.78 5.54 -20.01
CA ASN A 30 -14.50 5.83 -20.64
C ASN A 30 -13.32 5.67 -19.66
N GLY A 31 -12.83 4.43 -19.51
CA GLY A 31 -11.55 4.10 -18.89
C GLY A 31 -11.59 3.46 -17.50
N GLY A 32 -10.54 2.69 -17.16
CA GLY A 32 -10.29 2.26 -15.76
C GLY A 32 -10.32 0.75 -15.49
N GLY A 33 -9.72 -0.06 -16.37
CA GLY A 33 -9.56 -1.51 -16.14
C GLY A 33 -8.56 -1.88 -15.04
N HIS A 34 -7.63 -0.99 -14.69
CA HIS A 34 -6.62 -1.26 -13.65
C HIS A 34 -6.80 -0.34 -12.46
N THR A 35 -7.08 -0.93 -11.31
CA THR A 35 -7.16 -0.27 -10.01
C THR A 35 -5.80 -0.37 -9.33
N TYR A 36 -5.34 0.74 -8.79
CA TYR A 36 -3.98 0.89 -8.28
C TYR A 36 -3.99 1.84 -7.08
N ILE A 37 -2.97 1.72 -6.24
CA ILE A 37 -2.65 2.71 -5.22
C ILE A 37 -1.63 3.67 -5.83
N GLN A 38 -1.88 4.99 -5.79
CA GLN A 38 -1.00 5.97 -6.40
C GLN A 38 0.12 6.41 -5.46
N ILE A 39 1.34 6.38 -5.96
CA ILE A 39 2.52 6.94 -5.28
C ILE A 39 2.72 8.38 -5.81
N PRO A 40 2.57 9.42 -4.96
CA PRO A 40 2.74 10.79 -5.39
C PRO A 40 4.22 11.07 -5.74
N LYS A 41 4.47 12.01 -6.67
CA LYS A 41 5.82 12.35 -7.17
C LYS A 41 6.84 12.56 -6.04
N ARG A 42 6.46 13.24 -4.96
CA ARG A 42 7.33 13.50 -3.79
C ARG A 42 7.75 12.26 -2.99
N ARG A 43 7.11 11.10 -3.22
CA ARG A 43 7.45 9.81 -2.58
C ARG A 43 8.11 8.83 -3.54
N VAL A 44 8.27 9.20 -4.81
CA VAL A 44 8.85 8.30 -5.82
C VAL A 44 10.31 7.99 -5.50
N GLU A 45 11.08 8.97 -5.01
CA GLU A 45 12.47 8.76 -4.60
C GLU A 45 12.55 7.76 -3.44
N ASP A 46 11.81 8.00 -2.34
CA ASP A 46 11.66 7.07 -1.22
C ASP A 46 11.30 5.64 -1.68
N THR A 47 10.33 5.52 -2.59
CA THR A 47 9.92 4.22 -3.13
C THR A 47 11.05 3.55 -3.92
N LEU A 48 11.72 4.28 -4.81
CA LEU A 48 12.79 3.72 -5.64
C LEU A 48 14.01 3.32 -4.81
N GLU A 49 14.33 4.12 -3.78
CA GLU A 49 15.40 3.82 -2.84
C GLU A 49 15.09 2.54 -2.07
N PHE A 50 13.88 2.40 -1.52
CA PHE A 50 13.45 1.18 -0.83
C PHE A 50 13.46 -0.07 -1.75
N LEU A 51 12.99 0.09 -2.99
CA LEU A 51 12.98 -0.97 -3.99
C LEU A 51 14.37 -1.28 -4.56
N ARG A 52 15.39 -0.49 -4.22
CA ARG A 52 16.75 -0.57 -4.78
C ARG A 52 16.72 -0.56 -6.31
N SER A 53 15.95 0.35 -6.89
CA SER A 53 15.67 0.39 -8.33
C SER A 53 15.68 1.80 -8.91
N SER A 54 15.68 1.91 -10.24
CA SER A 54 15.54 3.18 -10.95
C SER A 54 14.10 3.36 -11.44
N TYR A 55 13.72 4.60 -11.78
CA TYR A 55 12.37 4.89 -12.26
C TYR A 55 12.04 4.05 -13.50
N PRO A 56 11.00 3.19 -13.45
CA PRO A 56 10.77 2.22 -14.52
C PRO A 56 10.26 2.90 -15.80
N PRO A 57 10.73 2.47 -16.99
CA PRO A 57 10.11 2.86 -18.26
C PRO A 57 8.63 2.48 -18.30
N ASN A 58 7.83 3.23 -19.06
CA ASN A 58 6.41 2.93 -19.23
C ASN A 58 6.22 1.49 -19.76
N GLY A 59 5.28 0.74 -19.17
CA GLY A 59 5.02 -0.65 -19.53
C GLY A 59 6.01 -1.69 -18.97
N LYS A 60 7.07 -1.27 -18.25
CA LYS A 60 8.06 -2.17 -17.64
C LYS A 60 8.02 -2.07 -16.10
N PRO A 61 7.06 -2.70 -15.41
CA PRO A 61 6.96 -2.59 -13.96
C PRO A 61 8.18 -3.17 -13.24
N ILE A 62 8.52 -2.59 -12.09
CA ILE A 62 9.36 -3.24 -11.07
C ILE A 62 8.48 -4.28 -10.38
N LYS A 63 8.98 -5.50 -10.26
CA LYS A 63 8.30 -6.62 -9.61
C LYS A 63 9.09 -7.03 -8.38
N VAL A 64 8.43 -7.16 -7.24
CA VAL A 64 9.05 -7.67 -6.01
C VAL A 64 8.19 -8.77 -5.41
N GLN A 65 8.85 -9.71 -4.73
CA GLN A 65 8.18 -10.75 -3.94
C GLN A 65 8.02 -10.25 -2.51
N VAL A 66 6.80 -10.32 -1.97
CA VAL A 66 6.48 -9.87 -0.62
C VAL A 66 5.73 -10.94 0.16
N LEU A 67 6.00 -11.04 1.45
CA LEU A 67 5.35 -11.95 2.39
C LEU A 67 4.23 -11.22 3.15
N ASP A 68 3.15 -11.91 3.51
CA ASP A 68 2.11 -11.35 4.40
C ASP A 68 2.61 -11.38 5.85
N LEU A 69 2.81 -10.19 6.45
CA LEU A 69 3.28 -10.06 7.83
C LEU A 69 2.38 -10.78 8.85
N LYS A 70 1.07 -10.90 8.57
CA LYS A 70 0.10 -11.59 9.44
C LYS A 70 0.02 -13.11 9.22
N LYS A 71 0.57 -13.65 8.14
CA LYS A 71 0.50 -15.09 7.80
C LYS A 71 1.82 -15.84 8.05
N ALA A 72 2.75 -15.25 8.79
CA ALA A 72 4.14 -15.72 8.94
C ALA A 72 4.30 -17.08 9.66
N ILE A 73 3.80 -18.16 9.05
CA ILE A 73 4.04 -19.54 9.46
C ILE A 73 4.85 -20.27 8.38
N ASP A 74 4.66 -19.98 7.09
CA ASP A 74 5.48 -20.56 6.02
C ASP A 74 5.92 -19.51 4.99
N LYS A 75 7.25 -19.35 4.80
CA LYS A 75 7.86 -18.48 3.78
C LYS A 75 7.54 -18.91 2.33
N GLN A 76 6.69 -19.91 2.12
CA GLN A 76 6.30 -20.42 0.81
C GLN A 76 5.23 -19.57 0.11
N ASP A 77 4.50 -18.72 0.86
CA ASP A 77 3.44 -17.88 0.31
C ASP A 77 3.94 -16.44 0.03
N ALA A 78 4.90 -16.32 -0.89
CA ALA A 78 5.29 -15.01 -1.42
C ALA A 78 4.32 -14.56 -2.53
N PHE A 79 4.01 -13.27 -2.54
CA PHE A 79 3.12 -12.64 -3.52
C PHE A 79 3.89 -11.63 -4.38
N GLU A 80 3.60 -11.56 -5.67
CA GLU A 80 4.17 -10.56 -6.56
C GLU A 80 3.47 -9.21 -6.36
N LEU A 81 4.24 -8.16 -6.10
CA LEU A 81 3.78 -6.78 -6.07
C LEU A 81 4.45 -5.99 -7.19
N GLU A 82 3.66 -5.23 -7.95
CA GLU A 82 4.13 -4.51 -9.14
C GLU A 82 4.07 -3.00 -8.97
N PHE A 83 5.17 -2.33 -9.29
CA PHE A 83 5.29 -0.87 -9.30
C PHE A 83 5.52 -0.38 -10.74
N SER A 84 4.65 0.49 -11.23
CA SER A 84 4.79 1.08 -12.57
C SER A 84 4.94 2.59 -12.50
N SER A 85 5.60 3.14 -13.51
CA SER A 85 5.59 4.56 -13.80
C SER A 85 4.19 5.03 -14.20
N LYS A 86 3.94 6.31 -13.99
CA LYS A 86 2.70 7.00 -14.31
C LYS A 86 3.00 8.42 -14.79
N SER A 87 2.03 9.02 -15.48
CA SER A 87 2.13 10.41 -15.95
C SER A 87 2.56 11.38 -14.83
N SER A 88 3.28 12.42 -15.26
CA SER A 88 3.80 13.50 -14.39
C SER A 88 4.83 13.03 -13.35
N GLY A 89 5.56 11.94 -13.65
CA GLY A 89 6.63 11.43 -12.77
C GLY A 89 6.12 10.79 -11.48
N ARG A 90 4.87 10.31 -11.47
CA ARG A 90 4.28 9.55 -10.36
C ARG A 90 4.55 8.06 -10.55
N MET A 91 4.33 7.27 -9.51
CA MET A 91 4.28 5.82 -9.62
C MET A 91 2.92 5.29 -9.17
N ARG A 92 2.69 3.99 -9.38
CA ARG A 92 1.51 3.28 -8.91
C ARG A 92 1.84 1.85 -8.53
N ILE A 93 1.14 1.33 -7.53
CA ILE A 93 1.14 -0.08 -7.16
C ILE A 93 -0.02 -0.74 -7.92
N ASN A 94 0.28 -1.60 -8.90
CA ASN A 94 -0.74 -2.17 -9.78
C ASN A 94 -1.50 -3.31 -9.11
N ARG A 95 -2.61 -3.72 -9.75
CA ARG A 95 -3.36 -4.96 -9.46
C ARG A 95 -3.93 -5.04 -8.04
N GLN A 96 -4.43 -3.92 -7.52
CA GLN A 96 -4.96 -3.86 -6.16
C GLN A 96 -6.50 -3.96 -6.11
N ASN A 97 -7.17 -4.47 -7.15
CA ASN A 97 -8.63 -4.55 -7.21
C ASN A 97 -9.18 -5.58 -6.21
N ARG A 98 -10.21 -5.22 -5.42
CA ARG A 98 -10.93 -6.15 -4.54
C ARG A 98 -11.49 -7.38 -5.27
N ASN A 99 -11.82 -7.23 -6.55
CA ASN A 99 -12.43 -8.26 -7.37
C ASN A 99 -11.41 -9.09 -8.16
N SER A 100 -10.11 -8.78 -8.03
CA SER A 100 -9.05 -9.52 -8.70
C SER A 100 -8.41 -10.53 -7.77
N GLN A 101 -8.05 -11.70 -8.29
CA GLN A 101 -7.25 -12.69 -7.55
C GLN A 101 -5.81 -12.22 -7.25
N SER A 102 -5.42 -11.02 -7.71
CA SER A 102 -4.06 -10.48 -7.61
C SER A 102 -3.91 -9.34 -6.60
N ARG A 103 -4.97 -8.97 -5.87
CA ARG A 103 -4.83 -8.09 -4.71
C ARG A 103 -3.92 -8.74 -3.68
N LEU A 104 -3.03 -7.94 -3.10
CA LEU A 104 -2.14 -8.43 -2.07
C LEU A 104 -2.94 -8.83 -0.82
N PRO A 105 -2.84 -10.08 -0.31
CA PRO A 105 -3.65 -10.53 0.83
C PRO A 105 -3.43 -9.71 2.11
N ALA A 106 -2.25 -9.11 2.27
CA ALA A 106 -1.95 -8.20 3.37
C ALA A 106 -2.88 -6.96 3.39
N TRP A 107 -3.45 -6.58 2.23
CA TRP A 107 -4.33 -5.43 2.06
C TRP A 107 -5.76 -5.85 1.71
N ASP A 108 -6.19 -6.99 2.25
CA ASP A 108 -7.53 -7.52 2.08
C ASP A 108 -8.47 -7.12 3.24
N ALA A 109 -9.76 -6.94 2.93
CA ALA A 109 -10.77 -6.57 3.91
C ALA A 109 -10.94 -7.64 5.01
N SER A 110 -10.75 -8.92 4.69
CA SER A 110 -10.74 -10.02 5.68
C SER A 110 -9.63 -9.88 6.73
N ARG A 111 -8.59 -9.09 6.44
CA ARG A 111 -7.50 -8.74 7.38
C ARG A 111 -7.75 -7.44 8.15
N GLY A 112 -8.89 -6.79 7.90
CA GLY A 112 -9.31 -5.53 8.50
C GLY A 112 -8.88 -4.28 7.72
N PHE A 113 -8.40 -4.45 6.48
CA PHE A 113 -8.13 -3.33 5.57
C PHE A 113 -9.46 -2.60 5.26
N PRO A 114 -9.48 -1.26 5.13
CA PRO A 114 -10.72 -0.54 4.83
C PRO A 114 -11.34 -1.02 3.52
N LYS A 115 -12.66 -1.12 3.50
CA LYS A 115 -13.46 -1.50 2.34
C LYS A 115 -14.57 -0.50 2.11
N LEU A 116 -15.03 -0.42 0.87
CA LEU A 116 -16.26 0.28 0.52
C LEU A 116 -17.35 -0.72 0.17
N GLU A 117 -18.59 -0.36 0.40
CA GLU A 117 -19.73 -1.07 -0.19
C GLU A 117 -19.89 -0.69 -1.67
N PRO A 118 -20.58 -1.52 -2.47
CA PRO A 118 -20.84 -1.21 -3.88
C PRO A 118 -21.46 0.19 -4.08
N TYR A 119 -21.09 0.88 -5.17
CA TYR A 119 -21.57 2.21 -5.53
C TYR A 119 -21.13 3.36 -4.63
N GLU A 120 -20.35 3.11 -3.57
CA GLU A 120 -19.81 4.17 -2.72
C GLU A 120 -18.68 4.95 -3.41
N GLY A 121 -18.72 6.28 -3.26
CA GLY A 121 -17.81 7.22 -3.90
C GLY A 121 -16.57 7.57 -3.09
N SER A 122 -15.78 8.49 -3.64
CA SER A 122 -14.57 9.02 -2.98
C SER A 122 -14.86 9.88 -1.74
N ASP A 123 -16.07 10.44 -1.64
CA ASP A 123 -16.60 11.15 -0.47
C ASP A 123 -16.79 10.20 0.72
N VAL A 124 -17.46 9.07 0.50
CA VAL A 124 -17.62 8.02 1.53
C VAL A 124 -16.26 7.44 1.93
N ALA A 125 -15.36 7.26 0.97
CA ALA A 125 -13.99 6.84 1.25
C ALA A 125 -13.22 7.82 2.15
N ASP A 126 -13.45 9.12 2.00
CA ASP A 126 -12.81 10.15 2.82
C ASP A 126 -13.35 10.12 4.25
N GLU A 127 -14.66 10.05 4.42
CA GLU A 127 -15.31 9.92 5.73
C GLU A 127 -14.86 8.65 6.45
N LEU A 128 -14.83 7.51 5.75
CA LEU A 128 -14.36 6.25 6.29
C LEU A 128 -12.90 6.36 6.75
N LEU A 129 -12.00 6.84 5.90
CA LEU A 129 -10.59 6.98 6.24
C LEU A 129 -10.39 7.90 7.44
N LYS A 130 -11.12 9.02 7.53
CA LYS A 130 -11.07 9.92 8.70
C LYS A 130 -11.58 9.22 9.97
N SER A 131 -12.70 8.51 9.89
CA SER A 131 -13.30 7.85 11.05
C SER A 131 -12.40 6.77 11.67
N ILE A 132 -11.55 6.14 10.86
CA ILE A 132 -10.59 5.12 11.32
C ILE A 132 -9.20 5.70 11.63
N GLY A 133 -9.01 7.02 11.61
CA GLY A 133 -7.73 7.69 11.82
C GLY A 133 -6.69 7.39 10.73
N HIS A 134 -7.17 7.28 9.49
CA HIS A 134 -6.46 6.91 8.27
C HIS A 134 -5.91 5.48 8.24
N ALA A 135 -5.50 5.06 7.04
CA ALA A 135 -4.84 3.78 6.82
C ALA A 135 -3.55 4.00 6.03
N HIS A 136 -2.51 3.26 6.38
CA HIS A 136 -1.24 3.23 5.66
C HIS A 136 -0.95 1.81 5.24
N VAL A 137 -0.59 1.63 3.97
CA VAL A 137 0.07 0.40 3.53
C VAL A 137 1.57 0.53 3.77
N PHE A 138 2.24 -0.55 4.14
CA PHE A 138 3.67 -0.53 4.35
C PHE A 138 4.35 -1.80 3.83
N LEU A 139 5.64 -1.65 3.53
CA LEU A 139 6.58 -2.72 3.28
C LEU A 139 7.73 -2.62 4.29
N VAL A 140 8.14 -3.76 4.81
CA VAL A 140 9.28 -3.90 5.73
C VAL A 140 10.34 -4.75 5.06
N ARG A 141 11.58 -4.29 5.09
CA ARG A 141 12.75 -5.11 4.79
C ARG A 141 13.37 -5.56 6.10
N ASP A 142 13.52 -6.87 6.27
CA ASP A 142 14.22 -7.43 7.43
C ASP A 142 15.74 -7.55 7.23
N ASP A 143 16.44 -8.02 8.24
CA ASP A 143 17.89 -8.24 8.20
C ASP A 143 18.34 -9.41 7.33
N GLN A 144 17.39 -10.19 6.80
CA GLN A 144 17.60 -11.26 5.82
C GLN A 144 17.19 -10.83 4.41
N GLU A 145 16.95 -9.53 4.18
CA GLU A 145 16.48 -8.95 2.91
C GLU A 145 15.09 -9.44 2.46
N ASN A 146 14.30 -10.11 3.32
CA ASN A 146 12.93 -10.44 2.98
C ASN A 146 12.07 -9.18 3.03
N LEU A 147 11.12 -9.10 2.10
CA LEU A 147 10.11 -8.05 2.08
C LEU A 147 8.80 -8.54 2.65
N TRP A 148 8.25 -7.78 3.58
CA TRP A 148 7.00 -8.08 4.27
C TRP A 148 6.00 -6.96 4.03
N ALA A 149 4.78 -7.29 3.67
CA ALA A 149 3.70 -6.34 3.48
C ALA A 149 2.73 -6.36 4.65
N GLY A 150 2.21 -5.18 4.97
CA GLY A 150 1.16 -5.01 5.95
C GLY A 150 0.46 -3.66 5.78
N PHE A 151 -0.42 -3.37 6.73
CA PHE A 151 -1.05 -2.07 6.85
C PHE A 151 -1.29 -1.73 8.32
N THR A 152 -1.40 -0.44 8.59
CA THR A 152 -1.80 0.15 9.87
C THR A 152 -3.05 1.01 9.64
N LYS A 153 -3.80 1.25 10.71
CA LYS A 153 -4.89 2.22 10.73
C LYS A 153 -5.00 2.86 12.10
N GLY A 154 -5.50 4.09 12.15
CA GLY A 154 -5.73 4.81 13.39
C GLY A 154 -4.47 5.36 14.02
N THR A 155 -4.49 5.43 15.34
CA THR A 155 -3.39 5.92 16.17
C THR A 155 -2.53 4.76 16.67
N PRO A 156 -1.21 4.97 16.83
CA PRO A 156 -0.35 3.94 17.39
C PRO A 156 -0.71 3.66 18.85
N SER A 157 -0.54 2.42 19.28
CA SER A 157 -0.50 2.10 20.71
C SER A 157 0.71 2.79 21.38
N SER A 158 0.75 2.89 22.71
CA SER A 158 1.92 3.45 23.41
C SER A 158 3.22 2.67 23.19
N ALA A 159 3.13 1.40 22.78
CA ALA A 159 4.29 0.60 22.40
C ALA A 159 4.74 0.95 20.97
N ASP A 160 3.78 1.04 20.05
CA ASP A 160 4.01 1.38 18.65
C ASP A 160 4.54 2.81 18.48
N SER A 161 4.07 3.75 19.32
CA SER A 161 4.50 5.15 19.30
C SER A 161 5.97 5.34 19.66
N LYS A 162 6.60 4.34 20.27
CA LYS A 162 8.02 4.35 20.63
C LYS A 162 8.90 3.76 19.53
N GLN A 163 8.31 3.19 18.49
CA GLN A 163 9.06 2.67 17.35
C GLN A 163 9.66 3.84 16.55
N PRO A 164 10.89 3.70 16.02
CA PRO A 164 11.61 4.81 15.39
C PRO A 164 11.00 5.27 14.05
N PHE A 165 10.04 4.51 13.50
CA PHE A 165 9.32 4.77 12.25
C PHE A 165 7.84 5.07 12.48
N SER A 166 7.44 5.38 13.72
CA SER A 166 6.03 5.54 14.06
C SER A 166 5.36 6.70 13.33
N ASP A 167 6.08 7.80 13.18
CA ASP A 167 5.61 9.00 12.49
C ASP A 167 5.19 8.75 11.04
N ILE A 168 5.78 7.77 10.35
CA ILE A 168 5.44 7.42 8.96
C ILE A 168 4.40 6.30 8.84
N LEU A 169 3.99 5.64 9.93
CA LEU A 169 3.06 4.51 9.89
C LEU A 169 1.62 4.85 10.26
N TRP A 170 1.37 6.00 10.89
CA TRP A 170 0.05 6.29 11.46
C TRP A 170 -0.43 7.70 11.16
N GLY A 171 -1.74 7.92 11.34
CA GLY A 171 -2.36 9.23 11.25
C GLY A 171 -2.23 9.90 9.88
N GLU A 172 -2.08 11.23 9.89
CA GLU A 172 -2.15 12.06 8.68
C GLU A 172 -0.84 12.20 7.90
N ASN A 173 0.27 11.63 8.39
CA ASN A 173 1.52 11.61 7.63
C ASN A 173 1.28 10.95 6.27
N ASP A 174 1.98 11.38 5.23
CA ASP A 174 1.84 10.82 3.89
C ASP A 174 2.59 9.48 3.70
N GLY A 175 3.22 8.98 4.76
CA GLY A 175 4.12 7.83 4.73
C GLY A 175 5.56 8.27 4.48
N GLY A 176 6.43 7.38 4.05
CA GLY A 176 7.82 7.71 3.74
C GLY A 176 8.74 6.49 3.80
N LEU A 177 10.02 6.76 3.97
CA LEU A 177 11.05 5.74 4.14
C LEU A 177 11.80 5.98 5.46
N TRP A 178 11.92 4.92 6.26
CA TRP A 178 12.78 4.86 7.42
C TRP A 178 13.85 3.78 7.23
N LYS A 179 15.05 4.02 7.79
CA LYS A 179 16.19 3.10 7.74
C LYS A 179 16.94 3.10 9.07
N SER A 180 17.45 1.93 9.47
CA SER A 180 18.27 1.72 10.67
C SER A 180 19.75 1.91 10.44
#